data_AF-A0A7S2FNK7-F1
#
_entry.id   AF-A0A7S2FNK7-F1
#
_cell.length_a   1.000
_cell.length_b   1.000
_cell.length_c   1.000
_cell.angle_alpha   90.00
_cell.angle_beta   90.00
_cell.angle_gamma   90.00
#
_symmetry.space_group_name_H-M   'P 1'
#
loop_
_entity.id
_entity.type
_entity.pdbx_description
1 polymer ?
#
loop_
_entity_poly.entity_id
_entity_poly.type
_entity_poly.pdbx_seq_one_letter_code
_entity_poly.pdbx_strand_id
1 'polypeptide(L)'
;NGEAYLRVDYSTQCYTDEWMLHLIYAVAMILVFPIGIPLLYFLFLWQQRQLLDPIVSSTGKRGRMTEDKQDTLAAIALRDQDATLVRLSFLFEAYEPEYWWWEIV
;
A
#
# COMPACT_ATOMS: atom_id res chain seq x y z
N ASN A 1 -11.92 -7.77 -43.69
CA ASN A 1 -12.31 -7.77 -42.26
C ASN A 1 -13.02 -9.07 -41.99
N GLY A 2 -12.38 -9.99 -41.27
CA GLY A 2 -12.97 -11.27 -40.91
C GLY A 2 -13.61 -11.17 -39.53
N GLU A 3 -14.89 -11.50 -39.44
CA GLU A 3 -15.63 -11.56 -38.19
C GLU A 3 -15.41 -12.92 -37.51
N ALA A 4 -15.20 -12.93 -36.19
CA ALA A 4 -15.07 -14.15 -35.41
C ALA A 4 -16.39 -14.48 -34.71
N TYR A 5 -16.75 -15.75 -34.65
CA TYR A 5 -18.01 -16.23 -34.06
C TYR A 5 -17.75 -17.40 -33.13
N LEU A 6 -18.65 -17.62 -32.18
CA LEU A 6 -18.57 -18.74 -31.26
C LEU A 6 -18.76 -20.07 -32.01
N ARG A 7 -17.82 -21.01 -31.86
CA ARG A 7 -17.82 -22.28 -32.62
C ARG A 7 -19.04 -23.17 -32.36
N VAL A 8 -19.60 -23.13 -31.16
CA VAL A 8 -20.75 -23.94 -30.75
C VAL A 8 -22.07 -23.32 -31.24
N ASP A 9 -22.09 -22.00 -31.41
CA ASP A 9 -23.25 -21.26 -31.92
C ASP A 9 -22.79 -20.01 -32.68
N TYR A 10 -22.91 -20.06 -34.00
CA TYR A 10 -22.53 -18.96 -34.90
C TYR A 10 -23.50 -17.77 -34.85
N SER A 11 -24.56 -17.82 -34.03
CA SER A 11 -25.41 -16.65 -33.75
C SER A 11 -24.70 -15.58 -32.92
N THR A 12 -23.67 -15.98 -32.15
CA THR A 12 -22.95 -15.10 -31.24
C THR A 12 -21.62 -14.66 -31.86
N GLN A 13 -21.49 -13.35 -32.10
CA GLN A 13 -20.25 -12.72 -32.58
C GLN A 13 -19.25 -12.55 -31.42
N CYS A 14 -17.99 -12.90 -31.66
CA CYS A 14 -16.88 -12.71 -30.72
C CYS A 14 -16.32 -11.29 -30.82
N TYR A 15 -15.72 -10.80 -29.73
CA TYR A 15 -15.03 -9.49 -29.68
C TYR A 15 -15.91 -8.29 -30.03
N THR A 16 -17.18 -8.34 -29.63
CA THR A 16 -18.07 -7.17 -29.71
C THR A 16 -17.57 -6.05 -28.79
N ASP A 17 -18.02 -4.82 -29.05
CA ASP A 17 -17.70 -3.66 -28.21
C ASP A 17 -18.11 -3.87 -26.75
N GLU A 18 -19.27 -4.52 -26.53
CA GLU A 18 -19.74 -4.90 -25.20
C GLU A 18 -18.76 -5.87 -24.52
N TRP A 19 -18.29 -6.89 -25.24
CA TRP A 19 -17.31 -7.84 -24.69
C TRP A 19 -15.99 -7.15 -24.31
N MET A 20 -15.52 -6.21 -25.13
CA MET A 20 -14.31 -5.43 -24.85
C MET A 20 -14.44 -4.58 -23.58
N LEU A 21 -15.60 -3.94 -23.35
CA LEU A 21 -15.84 -3.18 -22.12
C LEU A 21 -15.79 -4.07 -20.87
N HIS A 22 -16.40 -5.26 -20.94
CA HIS A 22 -16.37 -6.22 -19.84
C HIS A 22 -14.96 -6.76 -19.59
N LEU A 23 -14.17 -7.00 -20.64
CA LEU A 23 -12.77 -7.39 -20.52
C LEU A 23 -11.96 -6.32 -19.77
N ILE A 24 -12.08 -5.04 -20.17
CA ILE A 24 -11.38 -3.93 -19.52
C ILE A 24 -11.78 -3.84 -18.04
N TYR A 25 -13.07 -3.93 -17.74
CA TYR A 25 -13.57 -3.92 -16.37
C TYR A 25 -13.00 -5.09 -15.54
N ALA A 26 -13.02 -6.31 -16.08
CA ALA A 26 -12.50 -7.49 -15.40
C ALA A 26 -10.99 -7.37 -15.12
N VAL A 27 -10.20 -6.92 -16.11
CA VAL A 27 -8.77 -6.68 -15.95
C VAL A 27 -8.52 -5.61 -14.89
N ALA A 28 -9.29 -4.51 -14.89
CA ALA A 28 -9.17 -3.47 -13.88
C ALA A 28 -9.42 -4.03 -12.47
N MET A 29 -10.48 -4.82 -12.27
CA MET A 29 -10.79 -5.44 -10.97
C MET A 29 -9.72 -6.44 -10.52
N ILE A 30 -9.09 -7.17 -11.44
CA ILE A 30 -7.95 -8.04 -11.12
C ILE A 30 -6.77 -7.22 -10.59
N LEU A 31 -6.51 -6.04 -11.15
CA LEU A 31 -5.42 -5.16 -10.73
C LEU A 31 -5.69 -4.42 -9.41
N VAL A 32 -6.94 -4.28 -8.99
CA VAL A 32 -7.30 -3.65 -7.70
C VAL A 32 -6.64 -4.37 -6.52
N PHE A 33 -6.56 -5.70 -6.55
CA PHE A 33 -5.97 -6.46 -5.44
C PHE A 33 -4.45 -6.28 -5.30
N PRO A 34 -3.61 -6.53 -6.34
CA PRO A 34 -2.16 -6.39 -6.23
C PRO A 34 -1.64 -4.96 -6.28
N ILE A 35 -2.43 -3.97 -6.76
CA ILE A 35 -1.96 -2.58 -6.89
C ILE A 35 -2.79 -1.63 -6.02
N GLY A 36 -4.12 -1.75 -6.06
CA GLY A 36 -5.00 -0.82 -5.35
C GLY A 36 -4.87 -0.91 -3.84
N ILE A 37 -4.83 -2.12 -3.27
CA ILE A 37 -4.70 -2.31 -1.81
C ILE A 37 -3.33 -1.82 -1.30
N PRO A 38 -2.17 -2.23 -1.89
CA PRO A 38 -0.88 -1.68 -1.50
C PRO A 38 -0.82 -0.15 -1.60
N LEU A 39 -1.33 0.43 -2.68
CA LEU A 39 -1.36 1.88 -2.86
C LEU A 39 -2.23 2.58 -1.81
N LEU A 40 -3.38 2.01 -1.45
CA LEU A 40 -4.24 2.57 -0.41
C LEU A 40 -3.54 2.59 0.95
N TYR A 41 -2.90 1.50 1.36
CA TYR A 41 -2.12 1.47 2.59
C TYR A 41 -0.94 2.44 2.56
N PHE A 42 -0.24 2.53 1.42
CA PHE A 42 0.87 3.47 1.24
C PHE A 42 0.41 4.91 1.45
N LEU A 43 -0.71 5.31 0.85
CA LEU A 43 -1.27 6.65 1.02
C LEU A 43 -1.64 6.96 2.47
N PHE A 44 -2.25 5.99 3.18
CA PHE A 44 -2.62 6.16 4.58
C PHE A 44 -1.40 6.32 5.49
N LEU A 45 -0.37 5.48 5.31
CA LEU A 45 0.89 5.63 6.04
C LEU A 45 1.59 6.95 5.68
N TRP A 46 1.59 7.34 4.40
CA TRP A 46 2.21 8.60 3.95
C TRP A 46 1.55 9.83 4.60
N GLN A 47 0.23 9.81 4.77
CA GLN A 47 -0.50 10.87 5.46
C GLN A 47 -0.08 10.99 6.93
N GLN A 48 0.26 9.87 7.58
CA GLN A 48 0.64 9.79 8.98
C GLN A 48 2.17 9.74 9.19
N ARG A 49 2.98 10.02 8.16
CA ARG A 49 4.45 9.84 8.19
C ARG A 49 5.18 10.57 9.32
N GLN A 50 4.64 11.71 9.79
CA GLN A 50 5.26 12.48 10.87
C GLN A 50 5.07 11.82 12.24
N LEU A 51 4.02 11.02 12.40
CA LEU A 51 3.76 10.24 13.60
C LEU A 51 4.51 8.89 13.56
N LEU A 52 4.71 8.35 12.35
CA LEU A 52 5.50 7.13 12.12
C LEU A 52 7.01 7.36 12.32
N ASP A 53 7.52 8.54 11.94
CA ASP A 53 8.93 8.96 12.10
C ASP A 53 9.03 10.24 12.94
N PRO A 54 8.76 10.16 14.26
CA PRO A 54 8.76 11.31 15.15
C PRO A 54 10.20 11.78 15.44
N ILE A 55 10.33 13.09 15.68
CA ILE A 55 11.59 13.71 16.11
C ILE A 55 11.73 13.51 17.63
N VAL A 56 12.85 12.93 18.06
CA VAL A 56 13.14 12.70 19.47
C VAL A 56 13.47 14.05 20.13
N SER A 57 12.74 14.39 21.21
CA SER A 57 12.85 15.73 21.83
C SER A 57 14.20 15.99 22.50
N SER A 58 14.95 14.97 22.88
CA SER A 58 16.28 15.09 23.52
C SER A 58 17.34 15.61 22.55
N THR A 59 17.36 15.10 21.32
CA THR A 59 18.39 15.38 20.31
C THR A 59 17.89 16.28 19.18
N GLY A 60 16.57 16.45 19.04
CA GLY A 60 15.97 17.20 17.94
C GLY A 60 16.17 16.52 16.57
N LYS A 61 16.56 15.25 16.58
CA LYS A 61 16.80 14.42 15.40
C LYS A 61 15.79 13.27 15.33
N ARG A 62 15.71 12.64 14.17
CA ARG A 62 14.94 11.40 13.98
C ARG A 62 15.72 10.22 14.58
N GLY A 63 15.02 9.28 15.20
CA GLY A 63 15.64 8.08 15.78
C GLY A 63 16.13 7.16 14.66
N ARG A 64 17.45 7.10 14.44
CA ARG A 64 18.10 6.24 13.45
C ARG A 64 18.98 5.22 14.15
N MET A 65 18.86 3.94 13.81
CA MET A 65 19.71 2.89 14.43
C MET A 65 21.20 3.08 14.10
N THR A 66 21.50 3.72 12.96
CA THR A 66 22.86 4.08 12.52
C THR A 66 23.54 5.11 13.43
N GLU A 67 22.78 6.02 14.07
CA GLU A 67 23.34 7.05 14.96
C GLU A 67 23.39 6.56 16.40
N ASP A 68 22.22 6.27 16.98
CA ASP A 68 22.11 5.81 18.36
C ASP A 68 20.90 4.90 18.54
N LYS A 69 21.14 3.78 19.23
CA LYS A 69 20.10 2.83 19.60
C LYS A 69 19.11 3.44 20.59
N GLN A 70 19.57 4.31 21.50
CA GLN A 70 18.70 4.88 22.53
C GLN A 70 17.64 5.82 21.93
N ASP A 71 18.05 6.69 21.01
CA ASP A 71 17.14 7.60 20.29
C ASP A 71 16.14 6.83 19.42
N THR A 72 16.58 5.73 18.79
CA THR A 72 15.70 4.86 17.98
C THR A 72 14.62 4.22 18.83
N LEU A 73 14.99 3.69 20.00
CA LEU A 73 14.02 3.11 20.95
C LEU A 73 13.05 4.16 21.50
N ALA A 74 13.53 5.40 21.73
CA ALA A 74 12.66 6.50 22.13
C ALA A 74 11.66 6.88 21.04
N ALA A 75 12.09 6.93 19.76
CA ALA A 75 11.21 7.19 18.63
C ALA A 75 10.15 6.09 18.46
N ILE A 76 10.54 4.81 18.60
CA ILE A 76 9.60 3.67 18.56
C ILE A 76 8.58 3.78 19.70
N ALA A 77 9.03 4.07 20.93
CA ALA A 77 8.13 4.21 22.07
C ALA A 77 7.13 5.37 21.90
N LEU A 78 7.56 6.49 21.29
CA LEU A 78 6.68 7.62 20.97
C LEU A 78 5.62 7.24 19.93
N ARG A 79 6.03 6.52 18.88
CA ARG A 79 5.13 6.04 17.83
C ARG A 79 4.09 5.06 18.38
N ASP A 80 4.52 4.10 19.18
CA ASP A 80 3.66 3.02 19.68
C ASP A 80 2.64 3.52 20.73
N GLN A 81 2.86 4.71 21.30
CA GLN A 81 1.91 5.36 22.20
C GLN A 81 0.73 6.00 21.44
N ASP A 82 0.85 6.26 20.14
CA ASP A 82 -0.18 6.95 19.37
C ASP A 82 -1.32 5.99 18.95
N ALA A 83 -2.49 6.20 19.55
CA ALA A 83 -3.68 5.39 19.29
C ALA A 83 -4.19 5.49 17.84
N THR A 84 -3.81 6.54 17.09
CA THR A 84 -4.22 6.69 15.68
C THR A 84 -3.54 5.67 14.78
N LEU A 85 -2.34 5.23 15.13
CA LEU A 85 -1.53 4.33 14.33
C LEU A 85 -1.81 2.85 14.57
N VAL A 86 -2.51 2.50 15.65
CA VAL A 86 -2.82 1.11 16.06
C VAL A 86 -3.48 0.31 14.94
N ARG A 87 -4.32 0.93 14.10
CA ARG A 87 -5.00 0.23 12.99
C ARG A 87 -4.07 -0.19 11.85
N LEU A 88 -2.92 0.48 11.74
CA LEU A 88 -1.92 0.24 10.71
C LEU A 88 -0.64 -0.35 11.30
N SER A 89 -0.59 -0.66 12.61
CA SER A 89 0.62 -1.11 13.31
C SER A 89 1.22 -2.35 12.68
N PHE A 90 0.37 -3.29 12.24
CA PHE A 90 0.82 -4.51 11.59
C PHE A 90 1.74 -4.28 10.37
N LEU A 91 1.68 -3.11 9.72
CA LEU A 91 2.51 -2.77 8.56
C LEU A 91 3.91 -2.25 8.93
N PHE A 92 4.09 -1.70 10.13
CA PHE A 92 5.31 -0.95 10.48
C PHE A 92 5.90 -1.31 11.85
N GLU A 93 5.19 -2.05 12.71
CA GLU A 93 5.56 -2.33 14.11
C GLU A 93 6.91 -3.04 14.20
N ALA A 94 7.16 -3.99 13.31
CA ALA A 94 8.43 -4.74 13.24
C ALA A 94 9.60 -3.93 12.63
N TYR A 95 9.33 -2.73 12.12
CA TYR A 95 10.29 -1.92 11.37
C TYR A 95 10.71 -0.67 12.14
N GLU A 96 11.93 -0.21 11.84
CA GLU A 96 12.41 1.09 12.32
C GLU A 96 11.52 2.23 11.79
N PRO A 97 11.43 3.35 12.52
CA PRO A 97 10.67 4.53 12.09
C PRO A 97 11.00 5.03 10.67
N GLU A 98 12.22 4.79 10.15
CA GLU A 98 12.60 5.10 8.77
C GLU A 98 11.86 4.29 7.71
N TYR A 99 11.68 3.00 7.99
CA TYR A 99 11.28 1.98 7.03
C TYR A 99 9.80 1.62 7.18
N TRP A 100 8.99 2.60 7.61
CA TRP A 100 7.54 2.44 7.80
C TRP A 100 6.79 1.96 6.55
N TRP A 101 7.36 2.10 5.35
CA TRP A 101 6.77 1.72 4.07
C TRP A 101 7.20 0.34 3.55
N TRP A 102 8.14 -0.34 4.22
CA TRP A 102 8.83 -1.51 3.69
C TRP A 102 7.91 -2.69 3.35
N GLU A 103 6.89 -2.94 4.17
CA GLU A 103 5.92 -4.04 3.97
C GLU A 103 5.07 -3.89 2.70
N ILE A 104 5.06 -2.70 2.09
CA ILE A 104 4.20 -2.37 0.94
C ILE A 104 4.95 -2.52 -0.41
N VAL A 105 6.28 -2.60 -0.40
CA VAL A 105 7.14 -2.62 -1.60
C VAL A 105 7.63 -4.02 -1.96
#